data_AF-A0A5E4HVN1-F1
#
_entry.id   AF-A0A5E4HVN1-F1
#
_cell.length_a   1.000
_cell.length_b   1.000
_cell.length_c   1.000
_cell.angle_alpha   90.00
_cell.angle_beta   90.00
_cell.angle_gamma   90.00
#
_symmetry.space_group_name_H-M   'P 1'
#
loop_
_entity.id
_entity.type
_entity.pdbx_description
1 polymer ?
#
loop_
_entity_poly.entity_id
_entity_poly.type
_entity_poly.pdbx_seq_one_letter_code
_entity_poly.pdbx_strand_id
1 'polypeptide(L)'
;MMMMEVRLVYIIPLIAIIYLAYVNHAGLTGLNNSSISAGSDSNVYFIDVGAQDTSGYATFQGPFEKVSEPFNRSNVTYRLIEKDLVYFSTKVKQNVSRVKVELKFIDTIPEGYELKVGLKNKKEWSYIWNTIYNPFFGSLDIFNLTGEDSNFRIYSLNNNLTMPVSSFIDSPPDAVIATGISEEVNKRPSVTYGASNFSIKELRGDHTFYIYTKGNLSLSVEKQDMNWYNGSDAFEIRLYSQANTLIKNITVPDDGNADKNTVRGNLQKGVLEAILDEGVYKVTMKGGSDILIRSIELNQGNILVQDPFLAGVLYTSATRYNLYIHTPNGDRLGFFTYHNEGLQTVNISSGNYTRSLNITAINTWHYIDLPPGKELYRIEIPAGDIIVNAKNYFSFTNDSYFTSSSVKTLRLQNSMKWLKENMVDYVIVPNQKIIEEGNWTIASAEFNLTDAYIEKDTLNFVISASHLQNSNYSIPLDWIKIYMEK
;
A
#
# COMPACT_ATOMS: atom_id res chain seq x y z
N MET A 1 24.01 -10.51 77.06
CA MET A 1 24.17 -9.48 76.02
C MET A 1 25.57 -9.57 75.43
N MET A 2 25.87 -10.65 74.69
CA MET A 2 27.16 -10.85 74.01
C MET A 2 27.03 -12.08 73.10
N MET A 3 26.22 -11.99 72.04
CA MET A 3 26.17 -13.03 71.00
C MET A 3 25.45 -12.56 69.72
N MET A 4 25.68 -11.31 69.30
CA MET A 4 25.07 -10.80 68.06
C MET A 4 25.98 -9.91 67.20
N GLU A 5 27.31 -9.99 67.37
CA GLU A 5 28.25 -9.21 66.54
C GLU A 5 29.08 -10.05 65.56
N VAL A 6 29.15 -11.38 65.75
CA VAL A 6 30.01 -12.23 64.89
C VAL A 6 29.36 -12.61 63.56
N ARG A 7 28.05 -12.39 63.37
CA ARG A 7 27.37 -12.77 62.12
C ARG A 7 27.39 -11.72 61.01
N LEU A 8 27.56 -10.43 61.32
CA LEU A 8 27.53 -9.37 60.29
C LEU A 8 28.83 -9.26 59.49
N VAL A 9 29.98 -9.58 60.11
CA VAL A 9 31.30 -9.47 59.46
C VAL A 9 31.47 -10.45 58.29
N TYR A 10 30.78 -11.59 58.30
CA TYR A 10 30.86 -12.58 57.22
C TYR A 10 29.75 -12.42 56.17
N ILE A 11 28.65 -11.74 56.49
CA ILE A 11 27.53 -11.57 55.57
C ILE A 11 27.87 -10.52 54.50
N ILE A 12 28.54 -9.44 54.87
CA ILE A 12 28.86 -8.35 53.92
C ILE A 12 29.83 -8.81 52.80
N PRO A 13 30.94 -9.51 53.09
CA PRO A 13 31.81 -10.04 52.04
C PRO A 13 31.10 -11.08 51.17
N LEU A 14 30.24 -11.91 51.77
CA LEU A 14 29.49 -12.93 51.04
C LEU A 14 28.48 -12.32 50.06
N ILE A 15 27.76 -11.27 50.48
CA ILE A 15 26.86 -10.52 49.60
C ILE A 15 27.65 -9.82 48.49
N ALA A 16 28.81 -9.25 48.79
CA ALA A 16 29.67 -8.63 47.77
C ALA A 16 30.20 -9.65 46.75
N ILE A 17 30.57 -10.86 47.18
CA ILE A 17 31.01 -11.95 46.31
C ILE A 17 29.85 -12.48 45.46
N ILE A 18 28.66 -12.64 46.04
CA ILE A 18 27.45 -13.06 45.30
C ILE A 18 27.05 -11.98 44.29
N TYR A 19 27.14 -10.70 44.65
CA TYR A 19 26.88 -9.58 43.74
C TYR A 19 27.91 -9.52 42.61
N LEU A 20 29.21 -9.69 42.90
CA LEU A 20 30.25 -9.76 41.88
C LEU A 20 30.07 -10.98 40.97
N ALA A 21 29.70 -12.14 41.51
CA ALA A 21 29.39 -13.33 40.72
C ALA A 21 28.14 -13.13 39.86
N TYR A 22 27.11 -12.47 40.39
CA TYR A 22 25.90 -12.11 39.64
C TYR A 22 26.20 -11.10 38.53
N VAL A 23 26.99 -10.06 38.78
CA VAL A 23 27.41 -9.08 37.77
C VAL A 23 28.32 -9.72 36.73
N ASN A 24 29.19 -10.67 37.10
CA ASN A 24 30.00 -11.39 36.13
C ASN A 24 29.15 -12.37 35.29
N HIS A 25 28.14 -13.01 35.88
CA HIS A 25 27.22 -13.91 35.18
C HIS A 25 26.22 -13.15 34.28
N ALA A 26 25.69 -12.02 34.76
CA ALA A 26 24.81 -11.13 34.02
C ALA A 26 25.58 -10.33 32.94
N GLY A 27 26.83 -9.95 33.22
CA GLY A 27 27.73 -9.31 32.27
C GLY A 27 28.18 -10.25 31.13
N LEU A 28 28.24 -11.55 31.37
CA LEU A 28 28.49 -12.58 30.34
C LEU A 28 27.24 -12.97 29.53
N THR A 29 26.03 -12.56 29.95
CA THR A 29 24.76 -12.85 29.26
C THR A 29 24.09 -11.63 28.64
N GLY A 30 24.62 -10.42 28.87
CA GLY A 30 24.00 -9.15 28.48
C GLY A 30 24.51 -8.46 27.20
N LEU A 31 25.39 -9.08 26.40
CA LEU A 31 25.93 -8.45 25.17
C LEU A 31 25.83 -9.29 23.89
N ASN A 32 25.12 -10.42 23.93
CA ASN A 32 24.95 -11.30 22.76
C ASN A 32 23.47 -11.59 22.42
N ASN A 33 22.62 -10.56 22.49
CA ASN A 33 21.27 -10.60 21.92
C ASN A 33 21.20 -9.86 20.57
N SER A 34 22.27 -9.94 19.76
CA SER A 34 22.05 -9.95 18.31
C SER A 34 21.58 -11.35 17.95
N SER A 35 20.32 -11.48 17.54
CA SER A 35 19.81 -12.68 16.88
C SER A 35 20.37 -12.76 15.45
N ILE A 36 21.69 -12.70 15.33
CA ILE A 36 22.43 -13.13 14.14
C ILE A 36 23.27 -14.29 14.64
N SER A 37 22.83 -15.50 14.30
CA SER A 37 23.73 -16.65 14.35
C SER A 37 25.00 -16.28 13.59
N ALA A 38 26.14 -16.26 14.29
CA ALA A 38 27.47 -16.21 13.68
C ALA A 38 27.75 -17.53 12.93
N GLY A 39 26.92 -17.80 11.92
CA GLY A 39 27.00 -18.91 10.99
C GLY A 39 27.43 -18.38 9.63
N SER A 40 28.70 -18.60 9.31
CA SER A 40 29.31 -18.71 7.98
C SER A 40 28.93 -17.70 6.88
N ASP A 41 29.93 -16.88 6.50
CA ASP A 41 30.08 -16.15 5.22
C ASP A 41 29.50 -14.73 5.03
N SER A 42 29.09 -14.01 6.09
CA SER A 42 28.73 -12.59 5.95
C SER A 42 29.95 -11.65 6.07
N ASN A 43 30.24 -10.85 5.03
CA ASN A 43 31.25 -9.77 5.13
C ASN A 43 30.58 -8.50 5.64
N VAL A 44 31.17 -7.86 6.67
CA VAL A 44 30.65 -6.59 7.22
C VAL A 44 31.62 -5.47 6.90
N TYR A 45 31.09 -4.39 6.32
CA TYR A 45 31.81 -3.15 6.06
C TYR A 45 31.25 -2.06 6.96
N PHE A 46 32.12 -1.18 7.44
CA PHE A 46 31.79 -0.12 8.38
C PHE A 46 32.28 1.22 7.82
N ILE A 47 31.46 2.26 7.98
CA ILE A 47 31.79 3.65 7.68
C ILE A 47 31.47 4.44 8.95
N ASP A 48 32.49 4.95 9.63
CA ASP A 48 32.32 6.01 10.62
C ASP A 48 32.18 7.32 9.86
N VAL A 49 31.01 7.94 9.91
CA VAL A 49 30.72 9.14 9.11
C VAL A 49 31.37 10.37 9.74
N GLY A 50 31.57 10.36 11.06
CA GLY A 50 32.22 11.44 11.80
C GLY A 50 33.74 11.36 11.80
N ALA A 51 34.35 10.19 11.79
CA ALA A 51 35.78 10.06 11.65
C ALA A 51 36.22 10.23 10.19
N GLN A 52 37.49 10.56 9.93
CA GLN A 52 38.10 10.42 8.59
C GLN A 52 38.33 8.93 8.24
N ASP A 53 37.46 8.04 8.72
CA ASP A 53 37.70 6.62 8.64
C ASP A 53 37.23 6.07 7.30
N THR A 54 38.22 5.88 6.43
CA THR A 54 38.13 5.12 5.18
C THR A 54 38.61 3.69 5.40
N SER A 55 38.68 3.19 6.64
CA SER A 55 39.11 1.83 6.92
C SER A 55 38.11 0.81 6.38
N GLY A 56 38.39 0.32 5.17
CA GLY A 56 37.63 -0.73 4.52
C GLY A 56 37.38 -0.44 3.05
N TYR A 57 36.75 -1.39 2.37
CA TYR A 57 36.35 -1.23 0.98
C TYR A 57 35.05 -0.40 0.82
N ALA A 58 34.56 0.23 1.89
CA ALA A 58 33.38 1.10 1.88
C ALA A 58 33.80 2.56 2.03
N THR A 59 33.10 3.46 1.35
CA THR A 59 33.50 4.87 1.27
C THR A 59 32.27 5.78 1.23
N PHE A 60 32.28 6.80 2.09
CA PHE A 60 31.35 7.91 2.04
C PHE A 60 31.77 8.89 0.93
N GLN A 61 30.90 9.11 -0.06
CA GLN A 61 31.25 9.83 -1.29
C GLN A 61 30.78 11.29 -1.30
N GLY A 62 29.91 11.69 -0.36
CA GLY A 62 29.30 13.01 -0.37
C GLY A 62 28.03 13.06 -1.23
N PRO A 63 27.61 14.23 -1.74
CA PRO A 63 28.39 15.46 -1.85
C PRO A 63 28.66 16.06 -0.47
N PHE A 64 29.91 16.45 -0.19
CA PHE A 64 30.30 16.89 1.15
C PHE A 64 29.64 18.23 1.53
N GLU A 65 29.18 19.02 0.56
CA GLU A 65 28.35 20.21 0.79
C GLU A 65 26.91 19.92 1.25
N LYS A 66 26.54 18.64 1.36
CA LYS A 66 25.27 18.16 1.91
C LYS A 66 25.39 17.62 3.33
N VAL A 67 26.60 17.57 3.87
CA VAL A 67 26.86 17.15 5.23
C VAL A 67 27.71 18.18 5.94
N SER A 68 27.55 18.27 7.25
CA SER A 68 28.40 19.14 8.06
C SER A 68 29.84 18.61 8.14
N GLU A 69 30.73 19.44 8.66
CA GLU A 69 31.98 18.95 9.27
C GLU A 69 31.69 17.98 10.44
N PRO A 70 32.64 17.10 10.80
CA PRO A 70 32.49 16.21 11.94
C PRO A 70 32.25 16.93 13.26
N PHE A 71 31.33 16.39 14.03
CA PHE A 71 31.13 16.70 15.44
C PHE A 71 31.69 15.57 16.31
N ASN A 72 32.19 15.91 17.50
CA ASN A 72 32.57 14.95 18.52
C ASN A 72 31.87 15.33 19.84
N ARG A 73 31.01 14.44 20.34
CA ARG A 73 30.35 14.63 21.63
C ARG A 73 30.34 13.30 22.37
N SER A 74 30.85 13.30 23.60
CA SER A 74 30.85 12.13 24.48
C SER A 74 31.50 10.88 23.84
N ASN A 75 32.62 11.05 23.13
CA ASN A 75 33.35 10.02 22.39
C ASN A 75 32.57 9.38 21.22
N VAL A 76 31.52 10.03 20.73
CA VAL A 76 30.85 9.66 19.48
C VAL A 76 31.14 10.73 18.44
N THR A 77 31.68 10.31 17.30
CA THR A 77 31.89 11.15 16.12
C THR A 77 30.71 11.01 15.17
N TYR A 78 30.17 12.12 14.67
CA TYR A 78 29.04 12.09 13.74
C TYR A 78 29.06 13.28 12.79
N ARG A 79 28.28 13.23 11.71
CA ARG A 79 27.97 14.40 10.86
C ARG A 79 26.48 14.66 10.83
N LEU A 80 26.09 15.88 10.51
CA LEU A 80 24.72 16.22 10.20
C LEU A 80 24.51 16.01 8.69
N ILE A 81 23.50 15.23 8.31
CA ILE A 81 22.96 15.28 6.95
C ILE A 81 22.05 16.51 6.87
N GLU A 82 22.46 17.49 6.08
CA GLU A 82 21.78 18.79 5.96
C GLU A 82 20.98 18.92 4.67
N LYS A 83 21.28 18.08 3.66
CA LYS A 83 20.57 18.06 2.38
C LYS A 83 20.33 16.64 1.90
N ASP A 84 19.29 16.47 1.11
CA ASP A 84 18.87 15.19 0.55
C ASP A 84 19.89 14.62 -0.47
N LEU A 85 19.90 13.29 -0.62
CA LEU A 85 20.77 12.51 -1.53
C LEU A 85 22.26 12.58 -1.18
N VAL A 86 22.66 11.73 -0.24
CA VAL A 86 24.05 11.52 0.20
C VAL A 86 24.52 10.13 -0.18
N TYR A 87 25.62 10.04 -0.92
CA TYR A 87 26.13 8.83 -1.55
C TYR A 87 27.20 8.14 -0.72
N PHE A 88 27.18 6.81 -0.76
CA PHE A 88 28.23 5.96 -0.23
C PHE A 88 28.33 4.70 -1.09
N SER A 89 29.43 3.96 -0.96
CA SER A 89 29.70 2.80 -1.79
C SER A 89 30.46 1.73 -1.03
N THR A 90 30.48 0.51 -1.55
CA THR A 90 31.37 -0.55 -1.06
C THR A 90 31.78 -1.51 -2.16
N LYS A 91 32.96 -2.16 -2.03
CA LYS A 91 33.34 -3.25 -2.92
C LYS A 91 32.59 -4.54 -2.62
N VAL A 92 32.12 -5.18 -3.67
CA VAL A 92 31.44 -6.47 -3.64
C VAL A 92 32.46 -7.59 -3.78
N LYS A 93 32.34 -8.62 -2.94
CA LYS A 93 33.05 -9.89 -3.16
C LYS A 93 32.21 -10.82 -4.02
N GLN A 94 32.83 -11.83 -4.62
CA GLN A 94 32.11 -12.83 -5.42
C GLN A 94 31.07 -13.58 -4.57
N ASN A 95 29.97 -13.99 -5.21
CA ASN A 95 28.89 -14.82 -4.65
C ASN A 95 28.00 -14.16 -3.58
N VAL A 96 27.82 -12.83 -3.61
CA VAL A 96 26.85 -12.14 -2.76
C VAL A 96 25.52 -12.06 -3.49
N SER A 97 24.42 -12.49 -2.83
CA SER A 97 23.06 -12.37 -3.39
C SER A 97 22.23 -11.29 -2.68
N ARG A 98 22.62 -10.92 -1.45
CA ARG A 98 21.90 -9.95 -0.62
C ARG A 98 22.84 -8.97 0.07
N VAL A 99 22.34 -7.76 0.29
CA VAL A 99 23.03 -6.74 1.08
C VAL A 99 22.07 -6.10 2.08
N LYS A 100 22.51 -5.96 3.32
CA LYS A 100 21.81 -5.22 4.38
C LYS A 100 22.59 -3.97 4.72
N VAL A 101 21.92 -2.82 4.73
CA VAL A 101 22.47 -1.53 5.16
C VAL A 101 21.85 -1.17 6.50
N GLU A 102 22.67 -0.86 7.49
CA GLU A 102 22.28 -0.30 8.79
C GLU A 102 22.83 1.11 8.96
N LEU A 103 22.01 1.99 9.52
CA LEU A 103 22.40 3.36 9.89
C LEU A 103 22.19 3.55 11.39
N LYS A 104 23.10 4.26 12.05
CA LYS A 104 22.90 4.79 13.40
C LYS A 104 22.78 6.31 13.36
N PHE A 105 21.62 6.83 13.70
CA PHE A 105 21.30 8.25 13.59
C PHE A 105 20.46 8.73 14.77
N ILE A 106 20.32 10.04 14.97
CA ILE A 106 19.36 10.60 15.92
C ILE A 106 18.09 10.92 15.14
N ASP A 107 16.93 10.42 15.59
CA ASP A 107 15.66 10.70 14.93
C ASP A 107 15.26 12.18 15.10
N THR A 108 15.33 12.90 13.99
CA THR A 108 14.87 14.28 13.82
C THR A 108 13.86 14.39 12.68
N ILE A 109 13.33 13.26 12.20
CA ILE A 109 12.54 13.16 10.99
C ILE A 109 11.09 13.55 11.32
N PRO A 110 10.52 14.56 10.65
CA PRO A 110 9.15 14.98 10.94
C PRO A 110 8.10 13.94 10.47
N GLU A 111 6.92 13.97 11.11
CA GLU A 111 5.77 13.16 10.69
C GLU A 111 5.44 13.39 9.20
N GLY A 112 5.08 12.32 8.49
CA GLY A 112 4.78 12.36 7.06
C GLY A 112 5.99 12.11 6.16
N TYR A 113 7.21 12.15 6.71
CA TYR A 113 8.44 11.86 5.98
C TYR A 113 9.05 10.53 6.40
N GLU A 114 10.00 10.05 5.59
CA GLU A 114 10.70 8.80 5.81
C GLU A 114 12.16 8.93 5.39
N LEU A 115 13.03 8.12 6.00
CA LEU A 115 14.43 7.97 5.61
C LEU A 115 14.56 6.73 4.73
N LYS A 116 15.24 6.87 3.59
CA LYS A 116 15.42 5.79 2.61
C LYS A 116 16.89 5.53 2.32
N VAL A 117 17.16 4.30 1.91
CA VAL A 117 18.39 3.94 1.21
C VAL A 117 18.04 3.46 -0.19
N GLY A 118 18.76 3.95 -1.19
CA GLY A 118 18.65 3.54 -2.58
C GLY A 118 19.86 2.71 -2.98
N LEU A 119 19.66 1.57 -3.64
CA LEU A 119 20.71 0.78 -4.29
C LEU A 119 20.70 1.04 -5.81
N LYS A 120 21.83 1.42 -6.40
CA LYS A 120 21.91 1.72 -7.83
C LYS A 120 21.61 0.48 -8.67
N ASN A 121 20.70 0.59 -9.65
CA ASN A 121 20.23 -0.54 -10.46
C ASN A 121 20.41 -0.39 -11.98
N LYS A 122 20.85 0.78 -12.46
CA LYS A 122 21.24 1.00 -13.86
C LYS A 122 22.47 1.89 -13.94
N LYS A 123 23.03 2.05 -15.14
CA LYS A 123 24.16 2.97 -15.37
C LYS A 123 23.77 4.42 -15.08
N GLU A 124 22.57 4.80 -15.51
CA GLU A 124 21.94 6.10 -15.24
C GLU A 124 21.63 6.29 -13.75
N TRP A 125 21.17 7.50 -13.37
CA TRP A 125 20.73 7.83 -12.00
C TRP A 125 19.40 7.12 -11.67
N SER A 126 19.47 5.81 -11.43
CA SER A 126 18.34 4.95 -11.13
C SER A 126 18.68 4.08 -9.92
N TYR A 127 17.73 4.00 -8.99
CA TYR A 127 17.91 3.33 -7.70
C TYR A 127 16.67 2.51 -7.34
N ILE A 128 16.90 1.36 -6.71
CA ILE A 128 15.89 0.59 -5.96
C ILE A 128 15.85 1.17 -4.55
N TRP A 129 14.70 1.68 -4.13
CA TRP A 129 14.56 2.40 -2.87
C TRP A 129 13.85 1.56 -1.81
N ASN A 130 14.48 1.41 -0.65
CA ASN A 130 13.87 0.81 0.53
C ASN A 130 13.85 1.81 1.69
N THR A 131 12.73 1.87 2.40
CA THR A 131 12.57 2.71 3.59
C THR A 131 13.33 2.08 4.75
N ILE A 132 14.31 2.83 5.29
CA ILE A 132 15.09 2.38 6.44
C ILE A 132 14.39 2.73 7.76
N TYR A 133 13.72 3.88 7.82
CA TYR A 133 13.03 4.36 9.00
C TYR A 133 11.86 5.25 8.62
N ASN A 134 10.74 5.07 9.31
CA ASN A 134 9.57 5.93 9.18
C ASN A 134 8.99 6.20 10.59
N PRO A 135 9.07 7.44 11.11
CA PRO A 135 8.58 7.77 12.44
C PRO A 135 7.07 7.52 12.61
N PHE A 136 6.31 7.53 11.51
CA PHE A 136 4.90 7.17 11.52
C PHE A 136 4.66 5.72 11.97
N PHE A 137 5.58 4.79 11.70
CA PHE A 137 5.38 3.40 12.14
C PHE A 137 5.48 3.27 13.66
N GLY A 138 6.40 4.00 14.30
CA GLY A 138 6.48 4.06 15.76
C GLY A 138 5.25 4.72 16.39
N SER A 139 4.63 5.70 15.72
CA SER A 139 3.40 6.30 16.24
C SER A 139 2.18 5.37 16.20
N LEU A 140 2.24 4.26 15.45
CA LEU A 140 1.20 3.22 15.46
C LEU A 140 1.19 2.39 16.75
N ASP A 141 2.24 2.46 17.59
CA ASP A 141 2.32 1.72 18.85
C ASP A 141 1.27 2.17 19.88
N ILE A 142 0.56 3.27 19.62
CA ILE A 142 -0.65 3.65 20.36
C ILE A 142 -1.82 2.69 20.13
N PHE A 143 -1.79 1.91 19.04
CA PHE A 143 -2.79 0.94 18.66
C PHE A 143 -2.37 -0.47 19.07
N ASN A 144 -3.32 -1.40 19.06
CA ASN A 144 -3.04 -2.78 19.43
C ASN A 144 -2.26 -3.49 18.32
N LEU A 145 -1.01 -3.89 18.60
CA LEU A 145 -0.25 -4.80 17.74
C LEU A 145 -0.91 -6.17 17.81
N THR A 146 -1.60 -6.55 16.73
CA THR A 146 -2.44 -7.74 16.72
C THR A 146 -1.87 -8.88 15.88
N GLY A 147 -0.76 -8.62 15.18
CA GLY A 147 -0.04 -9.60 14.37
C GLY A 147 1.34 -9.11 13.98
N GLU A 148 2.32 -10.00 13.95
CA GLU A 148 3.67 -9.72 13.49
C GLU A 148 4.29 -11.00 12.91
N ASP A 149 5.06 -10.86 11.84
CA ASP A 149 5.98 -11.88 11.36
C ASP A 149 7.35 -11.25 11.00
N SER A 150 8.23 -11.98 10.31
CA SER A 150 9.55 -11.44 9.93
C SER A 150 9.50 -10.26 8.95
N ASN A 151 8.38 -10.07 8.23
CA ASN A 151 8.26 -9.17 7.11
C ASN A 151 7.38 -7.95 7.43
N PHE A 152 6.34 -8.12 8.25
CA PHE A 152 5.37 -7.07 8.54
C PHE A 152 4.78 -7.12 9.96
N ARG A 153 4.16 -6.00 10.34
CA ARG A 153 3.35 -5.82 11.56
C ARG A 153 1.95 -5.38 11.19
N ILE A 154 0.97 -5.82 11.97
CA ILE A 154 -0.44 -5.51 11.82
C ILE A 154 -0.93 -4.83 13.09
N TYR A 155 -1.38 -3.59 12.94
CA TYR A 155 -2.01 -2.81 14.00
C TYR A 155 -3.52 -2.77 13.80
N SER A 156 -4.28 -3.05 14.86
CA SER A 156 -5.74 -2.90 14.89
C SER A 156 -6.10 -1.52 15.44
N LEU A 157 -6.89 -0.76 14.68
CA LEU A 157 -7.39 0.56 15.10
C LEU A 157 -8.69 0.45 15.90
N ASN A 158 -9.59 -0.45 15.48
CA ASN A 158 -10.94 -0.57 16.08
C ASN A 158 -11.26 -1.97 16.62
N ASN A 159 -10.66 -3.04 16.05
CA ASN A 159 -11.10 -4.42 16.26
C ASN A 159 -9.93 -5.38 16.46
N ASN A 160 -9.91 -6.12 17.56
CA ASN A 160 -8.89 -7.15 17.78
C ASN A 160 -8.98 -8.27 16.74
N LEU A 161 -7.82 -8.72 16.27
CA LEU A 161 -7.73 -9.87 15.37
C LEU A 161 -8.13 -11.15 16.13
N THR A 162 -9.03 -11.94 15.55
CA THR A 162 -9.50 -13.20 16.13
C THR A 162 -8.95 -14.43 15.39
N MET A 163 -8.11 -14.24 14.38
CA MET A 163 -7.56 -15.28 13.52
C MET A 163 -6.03 -15.20 13.44
N PRO A 164 -5.33 -16.27 13.03
CA PRO A 164 -3.89 -16.23 12.80
C PRO A 164 -3.48 -15.20 11.74
N VAL A 165 -2.28 -14.62 11.87
CA VAL A 165 -1.73 -13.62 10.93
C VAL A 165 -1.72 -14.12 9.49
N SER A 166 -1.28 -15.36 9.25
CA SER A 166 -1.27 -15.96 7.92
C SER A 166 -2.68 -16.05 7.32
N SER A 167 -3.65 -16.50 8.12
CA SER A 167 -5.06 -16.54 7.71
C SER A 167 -5.62 -15.15 7.41
N PHE A 168 -5.22 -14.13 8.18
CA PHE A 168 -5.63 -12.75 7.93
C PHE A 168 -5.05 -12.20 6.62
N ILE A 169 -3.77 -12.45 6.32
CA ILE A 169 -3.18 -12.01 5.05
C ILE A 169 -3.85 -12.69 3.86
N ASP A 170 -4.20 -13.98 3.98
CA ASP A 170 -4.82 -14.72 2.87
C ASP A 170 -6.31 -14.42 2.70
N SER A 171 -7.04 -14.24 3.81
CA SER A 171 -8.50 -14.04 3.86
C SER A 171 -8.90 -13.21 5.09
N PRO A 172 -8.72 -11.88 5.04
CA PRO A 172 -9.03 -11.01 6.17
C PRO A 172 -10.54 -10.86 6.38
N PRO A 173 -11.02 -10.60 7.62
CA PRO A 173 -12.44 -10.32 7.90
C PRO A 173 -12.89 -9.01 7.25
N ASP A 174 -14.20 -8.72 7.24
CA ASP A 174 -14.71 -7.47 6.66
C ASP A 174 -14.07 -6.23 7.31
N ALA A 175 -13.27 -5.49 6.53
CA ALA A 175 -12.38 -4.46 7.05
C ALA A 175 -11.84 -3.50 5.99
N VAL A 176 -11.49 -2.28 6.39
CA VAL A 176 -10.63 -1.39 5.61
C VAL A 176 -9.19 -1.57 6.07
N ILE A 177 -8.30 -2.02 5.19
CA ILE A 177 -6.88 -2.25 5.51
C ILE A 177 -6.02 -1.21 4.79
N ALA A 178 -5.24 -0.43 5.52
CA ALA A 178 -4.19 0.39 4.93
C ALA A 178 -2.85 -0.36 4.95
N THR A 179 -2.23 -0.54 3.80
CA THR A 179 -0.97 -1.29 3.68
C THR A 179 0.18 -0.43 3.16
N GLY A 180 1.33 -0.52 3.84
CA GLY A 180 2.62 0.02 3.43
C GLY A 180 3.57 -1.04 2.86
N ILE A 181 3.15 -2.31 2.80
CA ILE A 181 3.93 -3.40 2.22
C ILE A 181 3.50 -3.68 0.77
N SER A 182 4.41 -4.27 -0.01
CA SER A 182 4.14 -4.65 -1.41
C SER A 182 3.48 -6.02 -1.55
N GLU A 183 3.39 -6.81 -0.48
CA GLU A 183 2.75 -8.13 -0.53
C GLU A 183 1.23 -7.99 -0.71
N GLU A 184 0.66 -8.87 -1.52
CA GLU A 184 -0.79 -8.94 -1.76
C GLU A 184 -1.51 -9.42 -0.50
N VAL A 185 -2.42 -8.58 0.01
CA VAL A 185 -3.36 -8.92 1.07
C VAL A 185 -4.66 -9.40 0.42
N ASN A 186 -5.26 -10.45 0.98
CA ASN A 186 -6.43 -11.18 0.50
C ASN A 186 -6.19 -12.01 -0.79
N LYS A 187 -5.12 -12.81 -0.84
CA LYS A 187 -4.71 -13.58 -2.03
C LYS A 187 -5.77 -14.56 -2.55
N ARG A 188 -6.75 -14.96 -1.72
CA ARG A 188 -7.79 -15.93 -2.11
C ARG A 188 -9.14 -15.50 -1.55
N PRO A 189 -10.00 -14.82 -2.32
CA PRO A 189 -11.38 -14.63 -1.90
C PRO A 189 -12.04 -16.01 -1.70
N SER A 190 -12.96 -16.10 -0.74
CA SER A 190 -13.70 -17.33 -0.40
C SER A 190 -14.75 -17.72 -1.47
N VAL A 191 -14.42 -17.55 -2.74
CA VAL A 191 -15.35 -17.60 -3.87
C VAL A 191 -15.02 -18.80 -4.74
N THR A 192 -16.05 -19.49 -5.21
CA THR A 192 -15.91 -20.49 -6.27
C THR A 192 -15.95 -19.74 -7.60
N TYR A 193 -14.84 -19.79 -8.36
CA TYR A 193 -14.78 -19.20 -9.69
C TYR A 193 -15.96 -19.67 -10.55
N GLY A 194 -16.72 -18.71 -11.09
CA GLY A 194 -17.77 -18.95 -12.07
C GLY A 194 -17.25 -18.67 -13.47
N ALA A 195 -17.15 -19.70 -14.32
CA ALA A 195 -16.89 -19.52 -15.73
C ALA A 195 -18.15 -18.95 -16.42
N SER A 196 -18.35 -17.64 -16.36
CA SER A 196 -19.43 -16.95 -17.07
C SER A 196 -18.89 -15.89 -18.02
N ASN A 197 -19.43 -15.87 -19.23
CA ASN A 197 -19.34 -14.68 -20.08
C ASN A 197 -20.21 -13.58 -19.49
N PHE A 198 -19.74 -12.35 -19.56
CA PHE A 198 -20.47 -11.23 -19.00
C PHE A 198 -20.47 -10.03 -19.94
N SER A 199 -21.59 -9.30 -19.95
CA SER A 199 -21.79 -8.11 -20.75
C SER A 199 -22.44 -7.01 -19.91
N ILE A 200 -21.78 -5.86 -19.79
CA ILE A 200 -22.37 -4.61 -19.29
C ILE A 200 -22.64 -3.72 -20.48
N LYS A 201 -23.70 -2.94 -20.42
CA LYS A 201 -24.01 -1.94 -21.44
C LYS A 201 -24.27 -0.59 -20.80
N GLU A 202 -23.97 0.44 -21.58
CA GLU A 202 -24.43 1.82 -21.33
C GLU A 202 -23.97 2.39 -19.97
N LEU A 203 -22.68 2.69 -19.84
CA LEU A 203 -22.11 3.44 -18.72
C LEU A 203 -21.54 4.78 -19.19
N ARG A 204 -21.35 5.73 -18.27
CA ARG A 204 -20.80 7.06 -18.59
C ARG A 204 -19.51 7.38 -17.83
N GLY A 205 -18.47 7.69 -18.59
CA GLY A 205 -17.20 8.19 -18.10
C GLY A 205 -16.33 7.15 -17.38
N ASP A 206 -15.54 7.63 -16.42
CA ASP A 206 -14.53 6.83 -15.73
C ASP A 206 -15.15 5.75 -14.83
N HIS A 207 -14.57 4.55 -14.86
CA HIS A 207 -15.03 3.43 -14.04
C HIS A 207 -13.87 2.62 -13.46
N THR A 208 -14.11 2.00 -12.31
CA THR A 208 -13.22 1.00 -11.73
C THR A 208 -13.98 -0.30 -11.54
N PHE A 209 -13.40 -1.39 -12.06
CA PHE A 209 -13.92 -2.73 -11.96
C PHE A 209 -12.96 -3.65 -11.21
N TYR A 210 -13.51 -4.69 -10.60
CA TYR A 210 -12.76 -5.79 -10.01
C TYR A 210 -13.19 -7.07 -10.70
N ILE A 211 -12.25 -7.85 -11.19
CA ILE A 211 -12.50 -9.08 -11.95
C ILE A 211 -11.86 -10.25 -11.20
N TYR A 212 -12.63 -11.29 -10.91
CA TYR A 212 -12.10 -12.58 -10.44
C TYR A 212 -12.02 -13.54 -11.61
N THR A 213 -10.81 -13.93 -12.01
CA THR A 213 -10.57 -14.73 -13.21
C THR A 213 -9.32 -15.61 -13.10
N LYS A 214 -9.10 -16.44 -14.12
CA LYS A 214 -7.95 -17.36 -14.25
C LYS A 214 -7.67 -17.64 -15.72
N GLY A 215 -6.41 -17.71 -16.11
CA GLY A 215 -5.99 -18.06 -17.47
C GLY A 215 -6.16 -16.91 -18.46
N ASN A 216 -6.70 -17.19 -19.64
CA ASN A 216 -6.75 -16.24 -20.76
C ASN A 216 -7.89 -15.22 -20.60
N LEU A 217 -7.58 -14.07 -20.01
CA LEU A 217 -8.49 -12.93 -19.94
C LEU A 217 -8.58 -12.23 -21.30
N SER A 218 -9.81 -11.94 -21.74
CA SER A 218 -10.12 -11.03 -22.85
C SER A 218 -11.26 -10.10 -22.41
N LEU A 219 -10.95 -8.80 -22.34
CA LEU A 219 -11.87 -7.73 -22.01
C LEU A 219 -12.05 -6.84 -23.24
N SER A 220 -13.20 -6.95 -23.88
CA SER A 220 -13.59 -6.14 -25.03
C SER A 220 -14.43 -4.96 -24.55
N VAL A 221 -14.12 -3.76 -25.02
CA VAL A 221 -14.85 -2.54 -24.69
C VAL A 221 -15.19 -1.78 -25.95
N GLU A 222 -16.44 -1.33 -26.05
CA GLU A 222 -16.88 -0.38 -27.07
C GLU A 222 -17.20 0.95 -26.41
N LYS A 223 -16.59 2.02 -26.90
CA LYS A 223 -16.84 3.38 -26.47
C LYS A 223 -17.37 4.24 -27.61
N GLN A 224 -18.02 5.34 -27.24
CA GLN A 224 -18.51 6.36 -28.15
C GLN A 224 -18.30 7.73 -27.50
N ASP A 225 -17.86 8.68 -28.30
CA ASP A 225 -17.70 10.07 -27.89
C ASP A 225 -19.03 10.83 -27.98
N MET A 226 -19.27 11.72 -27.02
CA MET A 226 -20.38 12.68 -27.05
C MET A 226 -19.97 14.05 -27.60
N ASN A 227 -18.68 14.40 -27.62
CA ASN A 227 -18.16 15.69 -28.08
C ASN A 227 -18.82 16.90 -27.39
N TRP A 228 -19.08 16.81 -26.08
CA TRP A 228 -19.65 17.90 -25.28
C TRP A 228 -18.59 18.88 -24.77
N TYR A 229 -17.32 18.48 -24.77
CA TYR A 229 -16.18 19.30 -24.38
C TYR A 229 -15.13 19.35 -25.49
N ASN A 230 -14.19 20.30 -25.38
CA ASN A 230 -13.03 20.33 -26.27
C ASN A 230 -11.93 19.47 -25.64
N GLY A 231 -11.26 18.65 -26.44
CA GLY A 231 -10.18 17.81 -25.94
C GLY A 231 -9.97 16.57 -26.78
N SER A 232 -9.02 15.75 -26.36
CA SER A 232 -8.84 14.41 -26.92
C SER A 232 -9.57 13.43 -26.01
N ASP A 233 -10.48 12.65 -26.56
CA ASP A 233 -11.30 11.68 -25.84
C ASP A 233 -10.70 10.27 -25.90
N ALA A 234 -9.37 10.22 -25.77
CA ALA A 234 -8.62 8.98 -25.68
C ALA A 234 -9.01 8.22 -24.40
N PHE A 235 -9.26 6.92 -24.54
CA PHE A 235 -9.81 6.11 -23.47
C PHE A 235 -8.81 5.03 -23.05
N GLU A 236 -8.22 5.19 -21.86
CA GLU A 236 -7.25 4.27 -21.31
C GLU A 236 -7.93 3.17 -20.50
N ILE A 237 -7.53 1.92 -20.76
CA ILE A 237 -7.96 0.76 -19.99
C ILE A 237 -6.70 0.11 -19.40
N ARG A 238 -6.63 0.03 -18.07
CA ARG A 238 -5.45 -0.47 -17.35
C ARG A 238 -5.86 -1.61 -16.42
N LEU A 239 -5.15 -2.73 -16.53
CA LEU A 239 -5.29 -3.93 -15.70
C LEU A 239 -4.16 -3.94 -14.67
N TYR A 240 -4.54 -4.09 -13.41
CA TYR A 240 -3.64 -4.16 -12.26
C TYR A 240 -3.82 -5.48 -11.51
N SER A 241 -2.75 -5.96 -10.91
CA SER A 241 -2.81 -7.00 -9.89
C SER A 241 -3.50 -6.49 -8.62
N GLN A 242 -3.75 -7.39 -7.67
CA GLN A 242 -4.28 -7.04 -6.35
C GLN A 242 -3.32 -6.13 -5.57
N ALA A 243 -2.00 -6.29 -5.73
CA ALA A 243 -0.97 -5.38 -5.22
C ALA A 243 -0.94 -4.02 -5.92
N ASN A 244 -1.91 -3.73 -6.81
CA ASN A 244 -1.97 -2.49 -7.58
C ASN A 244 -0.77 -2.30 -8.51
N THR A 245 -0.08 -3.39 -8.89
CA THR A 245 0.97 -3.39 -9.91
C THR A 245 0.34 -3.43 -11.30
N LEU A 246 0.76 -2.55 -12.21
CA LEU A 246 0.24 -2.54 -13.58
C LEU A 246 0.69 -3.80 -14.33
N ILE A 247 -0.27 -4.60 -14.79
CA ILE A 247 -0.03 -5.82 -15.60
C ILE A 247 -0.08 -5.48 -17.08
N LYS A 248 -1.13 -4.77 -17.51
CA LYS A 248 -1.38 -4.46 -18.92
C LYS A 248 -2.12 -3.14 -19.07
N ASN A 249 -1.89 -2.44 -20.17
CA ASN A 249 -2.70 -1.31 -20.58
C ASN A 249 -3.01 -1.37 -22.08
N ILE A 250 -4.11 -0.74 -22.46
CA ILE A 250 -4.43 -0.39 -23.84
C ILE A 250 -5.01 1.03 -23.84
N THR A 251 -4.97 1.67 -25.00
CA THR A 251 -5.64 2.95 -25.24
C THR A 251 -6.53 2.78 -26.46
N VAL A 252 -7.81 3.07 -26.33
CA VAL A 252 -8.73 3.25 -27.46
C VAL A 252 -8.60 4.70 -27.90
N PRO A 253 -8.15 4.97 -29.13
CA PRO A 253 -7.87 6.33 -29.58
C PRO A 253 -9.14 7.18 -29.62
N ASP A 254 -8.94 8.48 -29.73
CA ASP A 254 -9.99 9.43 -30.09
C ASP A 254 -10.48 9.18 -31.54
N ASP A 255 -11.71 9.55 -31.88
CA ASP A 255 -12.28 9.37 -33.22
C ASP A 255 -11.82 10.43 -34.24
N GLY A 256 -11.01 11.38 -33.76
CA GLY A 256 -10.40 12.45 -34.54
C GLY A 256 -11.17 13.76 -34.45
N ASN A 257 -12.27 13.82 -33.69
CA ASN A 257 -12.99 15.05 -33.41
C ASN A 257 -12.66 15.59 -32.01
N ALA A 258 -11.89 16.66 -31.95
CA ALA A 258 -11.57 17.33 -30.68
C ALA A 258 -12.46 18.55 -30.39
N ASP A 259 -13.46 18.81 -31.24
CA ASP A 259 -14.32 19.99 -31.17
C ASP A 259 -15.59 19.73 -30.36
N LYS A 260 -15.96 20.70 -29.52
CA LYS A 260 -17.27 20.76 -28.87
C LYS A 260 -18.38 21.07 -29.88
N ASN A 261 -18.92 20.04 -30.51
CA ASN A 261 -20.00 20.17 -31.49
C ASN A 261 -21.25 19.35 -31.13
N THR A 262 -21.20 18.59 -30.03
CA THR A 262 -22.25 17.69 -29.52
C THR A 262 -22.73 16.64 -30.53
N VAL A 263 -21.99 16.44 -31.62
CA VAL A 263 -22.23 15.39 -32.60
C VAL A 263 -21.59 14.12 -32.05
N ARG A 264 -22.38 13.07 -31.88
CA ARG A 264 -21.85 11.80 -31.40
C ARG A 264 -20.80 11.24 -32.35
N GLY A 265 -19.69 10.80 -31.77
CA GLY A 265 -18.62 10.15 -32.47
C GLY A 265 -18.99 8.76 -33.00
N ASN A 266 -18.07 8.17 -33.76
CA ASN A 266 -18.20 6.78 -34.20
C ASN A 266 -17.98 5.80 -33.02
N LEU A 267 -18.50 4.58 -33.14
CA LEU A 267 -18.19 3.51 -32.19
C LEU A 267 -16.73 3.07 -32.36
N GLN A 268 -16.01 2.95 -31.25
CA GLN A 268 -14.61 2.56 -31.23
C GLN A 268 -14.42 1.40 -30.27
N LYS A 269 -13.59 0.43 -30.67
CA LYS A 269 -13.40 -0.82 -29.96
C LYS A 269 -11.97 -0.98 -29.46
N GLY A 270 -11.82 -1.46 -28.22
CA GLY A 270 -10.56 -1.91 -27.64
C GLY A 270 -10.68 -3.32 -27.09
N VAL A 271 -9.61 -4.09 -27.15
CA VAL A 271 -9.53 -5.43 -26.55
C VAL A 271 -8.26 -5.53 -25.71
N LEU A 272 -8.42 -5.79 -24.41
CA LEU A 272 -7.32 -6.05 -23.48
C LEU A 272 -7.23 -7.55 -23.25
N GLU A 273 -6.07 -8.13 -23.58
CA GLU A 273 -5.79 -9.55 -23.39
C GLU A 273 -4.61 -9.77 -22.44
N ALA A 274 -4.72 -10.76 -21.56
CA ALA A 274 -3.68 -11.16 -20.62
C ALA A 274 -3.82 -12.64 -20.24
N ILE A 275 -2.70 -13.28 -19.89
CA ILE A 275 -2.68 -14.59 -19.23
C ILE A 275 -2.45 -14.34 -17.75
N LEU A 276 -3.40 -14.75 -16.91
CA LEU A 276 -3.42 -14.44 -15.49
C LEU A 276 -3.44 -15.71 -14.65
N ASP A 277 -2.80 -15.66 -13.50
CA ASP A 277 -3.04 -16.63 -12.45
C ASP A 277 -4.48 -16.50 -11.92
N GLU A 278 -4.90 -17.45 -11.10
CA GLU A 278 -6.20 -17.35 -10.44
C GLU A 278 -6.16 -16.25 -9.37
N GLY A 279 -7.02 -15.24 -9.48
CA GLY A 279 -7.00 -14.13 -8.54
C GLY A 279 -7.95 -12.98 -8.89
N VAL A 280 -7.96 -11.97 -8.02
CA VAL A 280 -8.73 -10.74 -8.21
C VAL A 280 -7.84 -9.67 -8.83
N TYR A 281 -8.35 -9.03 -9.87
CA TYR A 281 -7.64 -8.01 -10.63
C TYR A 281 -8.46 -6.73 -10.67
N LYS A 282 -7.78 -5.59 -10.70
CA LYS A 282 -8.44 -4.29 -10.83
C LYS A 282 -8.31 -3.79 -12.26
N VAL A 283 -9.42 -3.37 -12.86
CA VAL A 283 -9.44 -2.68 -14.14
C VAL A 283 -9.90 -1.25 -13.93
N THR A 284 -9.10 -0.29 -14.39
CA THR A 284 -9.51 1.12 -14.43
C THR A 284 -9.73 1.55 -15.87
N MET A 285 -10.82 2.25 -16.10
CA MET A 285 -11.18 2.85 -17.38
C MET A 285 -11.20 4.37 -17.22
N LYS A 286 -10.40 5.08 -18.01
CA LYS A 286 -10.17 6.53 -17.88
C LYS A 286 -10.29 7.23 -19.22
N GLY A 287 -11.23 8.17 -19.31
CA GLY A 287 -11.38 9.05 -20.47
C GLY A 287 -12.19 10.32 -20.20
N GLY A 288 -12.61 10.56 -18.95
CA GLY A 288 -13.38 11.74 -18.59
C GLY A 288 -14.88 11.55 -18.77
N SER A 289 -15.65 12.62 -18.51
CA SER A 289 -17.12 12.58 -18.48
C SER A 289 -17.79 12.61 -19.86
N ASP A 290 -17.02 12.76 -20.93
CA ASP A 290 -17.51 12.84 -22.32
C ASP A 290 -17.64 11.46 -23.00
N ILE A 291 -17.12 10.42 -22.35
CA ILE A 291 -17.16 9.05 -22.88
C ILE A 291 -18.45 8.34 -22.50
N LEU A 292 -19.09 7.70 -23.48
CA LEU A 292 -20.07 6.65 -23.27
C LEU A 292 -19.45 5.29 -23.52
N ILE A 293 -19.50 4.41 -22.52
CA ILE A 293 -19.13 3.01 -22.65
C ILE A 293 -20.39 2.26 -23.08
N ARG A 294 -20.41 1.82 -24.34
CA ARG A 294 -21.58 1.19 -24.95
C ARG A 294 -21.67 -0.29 -24.59
N SER A 295 -20.52 -0.96 -24.53
CA SER A 295 -20.44 -2.35 -24.10
C SER A 295 -19.11 -2.66 -23.42
N ILE A 296 -19.17 -3.55 -22.42
CA ILE A 296 -18.02 -4.20 -21.81
C ILE A 296 -18.31 -5.70 -21.86
N GLU A 297 -17.46 -6.47 -22.51
CA GLU A 297 -17.58 -7.91 -22.65
C GLU A 297 -16.37 -8.60 -22.03
N LEU A 298 -16.65 -9.50 -21.09
CA LEU A 298 -15.65 -10.32 -20.41
C LEU A 298 -15.85 -11.77 -20.82
N ASN A 299 -14.81 -12.39 -21.38
CA ASN A 299 -14.85 -13.77 -21.87
C ASN A 299 -14.89 -14.84 -20.77
N GLN A 300 -14.53 -14.48 -19.53
CA GLN A 300 -14.60 -15.38 -18.39
C GLN A 300 -14.38 -14.65 -17.06
N GLY A 301 -15.01 -15.20 -16.03
CA GLY A 301 -14.88 -14.75 -14.65
C GLY A 301 -16.07 -13.92 -14.18
N ASN A 302 -15.92 -13.37 -12.98
CA ASN A 302 -16.91 -12.54 -12.32
C ASN A 302 -16.41 -11.10 -12.30
N ILE A 303 -17.32 -10.12 -12.30
CA ILE A 303 -16.95 -8.70 -12.33
C ILE A 303 -17.85 -7.88 -11.42
N LEU A 304 -17.21 -7.02 -10.64
CA LEU A 304 -17.83 -5.98 -9.83
C LEU A 304 -17.44 -4.60 -10.37
N VAL A 305 -18.29 -3.62 -10.10
CA VAL A 305 -18.08 -2.21 -10.39
C VAL A 305 -18.10 -1.40 -9.09
N GLN A 306 -17.20 -0.44 -9.00
CA GLN A 306 -17.22 0.58 -7.97
C GLN A 306 -17.93 1.83 -8.49
N ASP A 307 -18.88 2.34 -7.71
CA ASP A 307 -19.55 3.63 -7.91
C ASP A 307 -20.03 3.90 -9.36
N PRO A 308 -20.88 3.03 -9.94
CA PRO A 308 -21.19 3.11 -11.36
C PRO A 308 -21.97 4.38 -11.72
N PHE A 309 -21.63 4.99 -12.86
CA PHE A 309 -22.47 5.98 -13.53
C PHE A 309 -23.22 5.30 -14.68
N LEU A 310 -24.48 4.98 -14.41
CA LEU A 310 -25.38 4.32 -15.35
C LEU A 310 -25.88 5.34 -16.38
N ALA A 311 -25.61 5.11 -17.67
CA ALA A 311 -26.11 6.00 -18.71
C ALA A 311 -27.64 5.87 -18.82
N GLY A 312 -28.36 6.98 -18.97
CA GLY A 312 -29.81 6.98 -19.14
C GLY A 312 -30.27 7.44 -20.51
N VAL A 313 -31.56 7.75 -20.59
CA VAL A 313 -32.26 8.23 -21.80
C VAL A 313 -31.57 9.45 -22.43
N LEU A 314 -30.92 10.29 -21.63
CA LEU A 314 -30.18 11.44 -22.12
C LEU A 314 -29.05 11.04 -23.09
N TYR A 315 -28.39 9.91 -22.83
CA TYR A 315 -27.23 9.47 -23.60
C TYR A 315 -27.52 8.25 -24.46
N THR A 316 -28.55 7.46 -24.18
CA THR A 316 -28.80 6.18 -24.84
C THR A 316 -30.31 5.91 -24.91
N SER A 317 -30.72 4.71 -25.32
CA SER A 317 -32.09 4.27 -25.11
C SER A 317 -32.39 4.09 -23.61
N ALA A 318 -33.66 4.22 -23.22
CA ALA A 318 -34.08 3.90 -21.85
C ALA A 318 -33.60 2.51 -21.45
N THR A 319 -32.64 2.48 -20.52
CA THR A 319 -32.00 1.25 -20.06
C THR A 319 -32.35 1.04 -18.60
N ARG A 320 -33.01 -0.08 -18.31
CA ARG A 320 -33.23 -0.53 -16.93
C ARG A 320 -31.99 -1.25 -16.46
N TYR A 321 -31.51 -0.89 -15.27
CA TYR A 321 -30.39 -1.56 -14.62
C TYR A 321 -30.86 -2.35 -13.42
N ASN A 322 -30.23 -3.49 -13.22
CA ASN A 322 -30.27 -4.22 -11.97
C ASN A 322 -28.85 -4.22 -11.43
N LEU A 323 -28.66 -3.68 -10.23
CA LEU A 323 -27.41 -3.81 -9.49
C LEU A 323 -27.63 -4.75 -8.30
N TYR A 324 -26.61 -5.51 -7.96
CA TYR A 324 -26.61 -6.40 -6.80
C TYR A 324 -25.46 -6.02 -5.87
N ILE A 325 -25.75 -5.94 -4.57
CA ILE A 325 -24.78 -5.58 -3.52
C ILE A 325 -24.99 -6.42 -2.27
N HIS A 326 -23.91 -6.89 -1.65
CA HIS A 326 -23.96 -7.57 -0.36
C HIS A 326 -23.50 -6.62 0.74
N THR A 327 -24.24 -6.56 1.84
CA THR A 327 -23.98 -5.61 2.93
C THR A 327 -24.00 -6.34 4.29
N PRO A 328 -22.95 -7.13 4.61
CA PRO A 328 -22.94 -7.97 5.81
C PRO A 328 -23.04 -7.17 7.11
N ASN A 329 -22.53 -5.93 7.12
CA ASN A 329 -22.56 -5.00 8.24
C ASN A 329 -23.53 -3.82 8.02
N GLY A 330 -24.42 -3.92 7.04
CA GLY A 330 -25.19 -2.79 6.53
C GLY A 330 -24.35 -1.86 5.65
N ASP A 331 -25.02 -0.93 4.97
CA ASP A 331 -24.39 0.05 4.09
C ASP A 331 -25.31 1.26 3.91
N ARG A 332 -24.74 2.40 3.50
CA ARG A 332 -25.50 3.58 3.11
C ARG A 332 -25.33 3.79 1.62
N LEU A 333 -26.41 3.59 0.86
CA LEU A 333 -26.41 3.84 -0.57
C LEU A 333 -26.71 5.31 -0.85
N GLY A 334 -25.90 5.91 -1.72
CA GLY A 334 -26.12 7.24 -2.28
C GLY A 334 -26.52 7.16 -3.74
N PHE A 335 -27.46 8.01 -4.15
CA PHE A 335 -27.89 8.19 -5.53
C PHE A 335 -27.84 9.66 -5.91
N PHE A 336 -27.31 9.95 -7.10
CA PHE A 336 -27.14 11.32 -7.59
C PHE A 336 -27.41 11.38 -9.09
N THR A 337 -28.00 12.48 -9.56
CA THR A 337 -28.14 12.79 -10.98
C THR A 337 -27.90 14.26 -11.26
N TYR A 338 -27.35 14.55 -12.44
CA TYR A 338 -27.16 15.92 -12.94
C TYR A 338 -28.37 16.44 -13.72
N HIS A 339 -29.27 15.57 -14.17
CA HIS A 339 -30.32 15.94 -15.13
C HIS A 339 -31.70 15.45 -14.69
N ASN A 340 -32.73 16.06 -15.27
CA ASN A 340 -34.12 15.76 -14.93
C ASN A 340 -34.50 14.32 -15.36
N GLU A 341 -33.83 13.80 -16.38
CA GLU A 341 -33.99 12.45 -16.92
C GLU A 341 -33.61 11.36 -15.90
N GLY A 342 -32.75 11.70 -14.92
CA GLY A 342 -32.38 10.79 -13.84
C GLY A 342 -33.35 10.81 -12.65
N LEU A 343 -34.32 11.74 -12.59
CA LEU A 343 -35.31 11.80 -11.51
C LEU A 343 -36.27 10.62 -11.61
N GLN A 344 -36.20 9.70 -10.65
CA GLN A 344 -36.95 8.45 -10.67
C GLN A 344 -37.07 7.83 -9.27
N THR A 345 -37.90 6.79 -9.17
CA THR A 345 -37.97 5.95 -7.97
C THR A 345 -37.12 4.70 -8.19
N VAL A 346 -36.14 4.51 -7.31
CA VAL A 346 -35.31 3.30 -7.25
C VAL A 346 -35.94 2.31 -6.28
N ASN A 347 -36.05 1.04 -6.68
CA ASN A 347 -36.58 -0.02 -5.82
C ASN A 347 -35.46 -0.92 -5.34
N ILE A 348 -35.48 -1.28 -4.06
CA ILE A 348 -34.46 -2.11 -3.42
C ILE A 348 -35.15 -3.27 -2.71
N SER A 349 -34.68 -4.49 -2.97
CA SER A 349 -35.25 -5.71 -2.39
C SER A 349 -34.19 -6.73 -2.00
N SER A 350 -34.43 -7.47 -0.92
CA SER A 350 -33.64 -8.64 -0.50
C SER A 350 -34.49 -9.50 0.44
N GLY A 351 -34.80 -10.75 0.08
CA GLY A 351 -35.76 -11.58 0.81
C GLY A 351 -37.09 -10.85 1.10
N ASN A 352 -37.39 -10.63 2.37
CA ASN A 352 -38.58 -9.89 2.83
C ASN A 352 -38.39 -8.36 2.94
N TYR A 353 -37.17 -7.86 2.74
CA TYR A 353 -36.91 -6.43 2.73
C TYR A 353 -37.33 -5.84 1.39
N THR A 354 -38.14 -4.79 1.41
CA THR A 354 -38.46 -3.99 0.22
C THR A 354 -38.57 -2.52 0.61
N ARG A 355 -37.87 -1.67 -0.12
CA ARG A 355 -37.90 -0.22 0.02
C ARG A 355 -37.84 0.46 -1.34
N SER A 356 -38.33 1.69 -1.38
CA SER A 356 -38.20 2.56 -2.54
C SER A 356 -37.61 3.89 -2.09
N LEU A 357 -36.76 4.47 -2.93
CA LEU A 357 -36.16 5.79 -2.72
C LEU A 357 -36.51 6.67 -3.93
N ASN A 358 -37.11 7.83 -3.66
CA ASN A 358 -37.43 8.81 -4.70
C ASN A 358 -36.27 9.80 -4.86
N ILE A 359 -35.72 9.87 -6.07
CA ILE A 359 -34.71 10.86 -6.46
C ILE A 359 -35.48 12.05 -7.05
N THR A 360 -35.69 13.08 -6.23
CA THR A 360 -36.63 14.18 -6.54
C THR A 360 -35.96 15.48 -6.97
N ALA A 361 -34.64 15.58 -6.86
CA ALA A 361 -33.89 16.78 -7.21
C ALA A 361 -32.55 16.42 -7.85
N ILE A 362 -32.15 17.21 -8.84
CA ILE A 362 -30.83 17.16 -9.47
C ILE A 362 -29.77 17.76 -8.53
N ASN A 363 -28.50 17.44 -8.77
CA ASN A 363 -27.35 18.01 -8.05
C ASN A 363 -27.39 17.81 -6.53
N THR A 364 -28.12 16.80 -6.05
CA THR A 364 -28.27 16.48 -4.64
C THR A 364 -28.20 14.97 -4.46
N TRP A 365 -27.46 14.52 -3.45
CA TRP A 365 -27.41 13.12 -3.07
C TRP A 365 -28.67 12.71 -2.29
N HIS A 366 -29.27 11.60 -2.70
CA HIS A 366 -30.37 10.94 -2.00
C HIS A 366 -29.86 9.65 -1.40
N TYR A 367 -30.19 9.38 -0.13
CA TYR A 367 -29.60 8.27 0.60
C TYR A 367 -30.66 7.29 1.12
N ILE A 368 -30.26 6.03 1.22
CA ILE A 368 -31.01 4.99 1.93
C ILE A 368 -30.06 4.06 2.66
N ASP A 369 -30.39 3.74 3.90
CA ASP A 369 -29.62 2.82 4.73
C ASP A 369 -30.13 1.39 4.54
N LEU A 370 -29.21 0.50 4.19
CA LEU A 370 -29.45 -0.93 4.07
C LEU A 370 -29.07 -1.63 5.38
N PRO A 371 -29.97 -2.43 5.96
CA PRO A 371 -29.63 -3.20 7.13
C PRO A 371 -28.61 -4.31 6.80
N PRO A 372 -27.87 -4.81 7.81
CA PRO A 372 -27.09 -6.03 7.69
C PRO A 372 -27.92 -7.17 7.09
N GLY A 373 -27.39 -7.84 6.07
CA GLY A 373 -28.08 -8.94 5.37
C GLY A 373 -27.10 -10.01 4.90
N LYS A 374 -27.55 -11.26 4.86
CA LYS A 374 -26.79 -12.40 4.30
C LYS A 374 -27.05 -12.62 2.80
N GLU A 375 -28.15 -12.07 2.30
CA GLU A 375 -28.54 -12.14 0.91
C GLU A 375 -28.11 -10.89 0.15
N LEU A 376 -28.01 -10.99 -1.17
CA LEU A 376 -27.78 -9.84 -2.02
C LEU A 376 -29.02 -8.94 -2.04
N TYR A 377 -28.78 -7.64 -1.97
CA TYR A 377 -29.78 -6.64 -2.30
C TYR A 377 -29.80 -6.43 -3.80
N ARG A 378 -30.99 -6.51 -4.41
CA ARG A 378 -31.24 -6.11 -5.79
C ARG A 378 -31.76 -4.68 -5.80
N ILE A 379 -31.07 -3.82 -6.56
CA ILE A 379 -31.39 -2.42 -6.78
C ILE A 379 -31.86 -2.28 -8.23
N GLU A 380 -33.14 -1.99 -8.42
CA GLU A 380 -33.73 -1.75 -9.73
C GLU A 380 -33.75 -0.26 -10.03
N ILE A 381 -33.07 0.14 -11.10
CA ILE A 381 -32.97 1.52 -11.57
C ILE A 381 -33.69 1.61 -12.93
N PRO A 382 -34.89 2.21 -12.98
CA PRO A 382 -35.75 2.17 -14.17
C PRO A 382 -35.18 2.81 -15.44
N ALA A 383 -34.48 3.95 -15.34
CA ALA A 383 -34.19 4.81 -16.48
C ALA A 383 -32.70 5.17 -16.68
N GLY A 384 -31.82 4.82 -15.74
CA GLY A 384 -30.41 5.23 -15.77
C GLY A 384 -30.21 6.71 -15.43
N ASP A 385 -29.15 7.31 -15.97
CA ASP A 385 -28.65 8.67 -15.69
C ASP A 385 -28.47 8.95 -14.18
N ILE A 386 -27.89 7.96 -13.51
CA ILE A 386 -27.68 7.96 -12.07
C ILE A 386 -26.26 7.51 -11.76
N ILE A 387 -25.62 8.23 -10.85
CA ILE A 387 -24.44 7.78 -10.13
C ILE A 387 -24.91 7.09 -8.86
N VAL A 388 -24.44 5.86 -8.65
CA VAL A 388 -24.69 5.10 -7.43
C VAL A 388 -23.39 5.03 -6.63
N ASN A 389 -23.44 5.26 -5.32
CA ASN A 389 -22.28 5.17 -4.42
C ASN A 389 -22.61 4.30 -3.19
N ALA A 390 -21.62 3.53 -2.71
CA ALA A 390 -21.73 2.70 -1.53
C ALA A 390 -20.36 2.40 -0.91
N LYS A 391 -20.34 1.80 0.30
CA LYS A 391 -19.11 1.23 0.86
C LYS A 391 -18.67 -0.01 0.06
N ASN A 392 -19.62 -0.86 -0.34
CA ASN A 392 -19.37 -2.11 -1.05
C ASN A 392 -19.50 -1.97 -2.58
N TYR A 393 -19.07 -2.99 -3.31
CA TYR A 393 -19.12 -3.04 -4.78
C TYR A 393 -20.45 -3.59 -5.30
N PHE A 394 -20.78 -3.24 -6.54
CA PHE A 394 -21.97 -3.71 -7.23
C PHE A 394 -21.63 -4.75 -8.30
N SER A 395 -22.53 -5.69 -8.59
CA SER A 395 -22.52 -6.45 -9.85
C SER A 395 -23.79 -6.14 -10.66
N PHE A 396 -23.75 -6.32 -11.98
CA PHE A 396 -24.94 -6.15 -12.83
C PHE A 396 -25.82 -7.40 -12.91
N THR A 397 -25.32 -8.54 -12.44
CA THR A 397 -26.04 -9.81 -12.36
C THR A 397 -25.77 -10.45 -11.01
N ASN A 398 -26.75 -11.22 -10.53
CA ASN A 398 -26.63 -11.95 -9.27
C ASN A 398 -25.42 -12.90 -9.29
N ASP A 399 -25.28 -13.66 -10.38
CA ASP A 399 -24.27 -14.72 -10.52
C ASP A 399 -22.84 -14.17 -10.74
N SER A 400 -22.71 -12.92 -11.19
CA SER A 400 -21.40 -12.26 -11.28
C SER A 400 -20.99 -11.61 -9.97
N TYR A 401 -21.84 -11.59 -8.94
CA TYR A 401 -21.42 -11.09 -7.65
C TYR A 401 -20.41 -12.03 -7.02
N PHE A 402 -19.32 -11.45 -6.57
CA PHE A 402 -18.37 -12.10 -5.69
C PHE A 402 -17.98 -11.13 -4.60
N THR A 403 -17.58 -11.63 -3.44
CA THR A 403 -16.88 -10.80 -2.48
C THR A 403 -15.43 -10.70 -2.97
N SER A 404 -15.09 -9.62 -3.68
CA SER A 404 -13.72 -9.39 -4.20
C SER A 404 -12.66 -9.45 -3.12
N SER A 405 -13.10 -9.14 -1.93
CA SER A 405 -12.54 -9.31 -0.61
C SER A 405 -13.69 -8.85 0.27
N SER A 406 -13.84 -9.32 1.50
CA SER A 406 -14.56 -8.50 2.47
C SER A 406 -13.80 -7.20 2.80
N VAL A 407 -12.75 -6.86 2.05
CA VAL A 407 -11.64 -6.03 2.52
C VAL A 407 -11.28 -4.95 1.51
N LYS A 408 -11.50 -3.69 1.88
CA LYS A 408 -11.04 -2.53 1.11
C LYS A 408 -9.59 -2.25 1.45
N THR A 409 -8.67 -2.55 0.54
CA THR A 409 -7.24 -2.22 0.72
C THR A 409 -6.92 -0.82 0.22
N LEU A 410 -6.34 0.02 1.08
CA LEU A 410 -5.86 1.35 0.76
C LEU A 410 -4.33 1.39 0.81
N ARG A 411 -3.72 2.23 -0.02
CA ARG A 411 -2.30 2.55 0.13
C ARG A 411 -2.12 3.40 1.38
N LEU A 412 -1.25 2.97 2.29
CA LEU A 412 -0.97 3.69 3.52
C LEU A 412 -0.46 5.12 3.23
N GLN A 413 -1.05 6.09 3.91
CA GLN A 413 -0.52 7.44 4.03
C GLN A 413 0.01 7.63 5.46
N ASN A 414 1.17 8.27 5.60
CA ASN A 414 1.80 8.54 6.89
C ASN A 414 1.07 9.67 7.64
N SER A 415 -0.20 9.46 8.01
CA SER A 415 -1.04 10.44 8.68
C SER A 415 -2.15 9.78 9.51
N MET A 416 -2.13 10.03 10.82
CA MET A 416 -3.19 9.57 11.73
C MET A 416 -4.57 10.14 11.40
N LYS A 417 -4.60 11.39 10.92
CA LYS A 417 -5.85 12.04 10.47
C LYS A 417 -6.44 11.30 9.27
N TRP A 418 -5.61 10.96 8.29
CA TRP A 418 -6.04 10.24 7.09
C TRP A 418 -6.59 8.84 7.42
N LEU A 419 -5.96 8.12 8.35
CA LEU A 419 -6.46 6.81 8.82
C LEU A 419 -7.89 6.91 9.37
N LYS A 420 -8.17 7.94 10.18
CA LYS A 420 -9.49 8.18 10.77
C LYS A 420 -10.52 8.58 9.71
N GLU A 421 -10.17 9.50 8.82
CA GLU A 421 -11.08 9.98 7.76
C GLU A 421 -11.47 8.87 6.77
N ASN A 422 -10.59 7.88 6.57
CA ASN A 422 -10.86 6.74 5.69
C ASN A 422 -11.41 5.51 6.42
N MET A 423 -11.72 5.64 7.71
CA MET A 423 -12.28 4.57 8.55
C MET A 423 -11.44 3.28 8.47
N VAL A 424 -10.11 3.41 8.56
CA VAL A 424 -9.19 2.26 8.50
C VAL A 424 -9.36 1.41 9.76
N ASP A 425 -9.51 0.10 9.58
CA ASP A 425 -9.64 -0.88 10.66
C ASP A 425 -8.30 -1.50 11.03
N TYR A 426 -7.45 -1.78 10.03
CA TYR A 426 -6.12 -2.34 10.24
C TYR A 426 -5.06 -1.61 9.42
N VAL A 427 -3.86 -1.48 10.00
CA VAL A 427 -2.69 -0.93 9.33
C VAL A 427 -1.62 -2.02 9.26
N ILE A 428 -1.12 -2.29 8.05
CA ILE A 428 -0.04 -3.24 7.80
C ILE A 428 1.20 -2.45 7.38
N VAL A 429 2.29 -2.59 8.12
CA VAL A 429 3.57 -1.91 7.86
C VAL A 429 4.71 -2.92 7.80
N PRO A 430 5.81 -2.61 7.08
CA PRO A 430 7.01 -3.44 7.15
C PRO A 430 7.48 -3.64 8.59
N ASN A 431 7.98 -4.83 8.93
CA ASN A 431 8.58 -5.08 10.22
C ASN A 431 9.98 -4.47 10.26
N GLN A 432 10.03 -3.18 10.62
CA GLN A 432 11.30 -2.49 10.79
C GLN A 432 11.95 -2.89 12.10
N LYS A 433 13.13 -3.51 12.01
CA LYS A 433 14.00 -3.75 13.16
C LYS A 433 14.65 -2.42 13.55
N ILE A 434 14.08 -1.77 14.56
CA ILE A 434 14.58 -0.53 15.15
C ILE A 434 15.17 -0.87 16.53
N ILE A 435 16.41 -0.44 16.77
CA ILE A 435 17.08 -0.57 18.06
C ILE A 435 17.37 0.83 18.58
N GLU A 436 16.90 1.14 19.79
CA GLU A 436 17.18 2.42 20.46
C GLU A 436 18.37 2.27 21.43
N GLU A 437 19.39 3.10 21.24
CA GLU A 437 20.59 3.20 22.08
C GLU A 437 20.70 4.63 22.64
N GLY A 438 19.94 4.91 23.70
CA GLY A 438 19.85 6.25 24.26
C GLY A 438 19.05 7.17 23.34
N ASN A 439 19.71 8.18 22.75
CA ASN A 439 19.09 9.07 21.75
C ASN A 439 19.39 8.64 20.31
N TRP A 440 20.12 7.53 20.13
CA TRP A 440 20.47 7.02 18.82
C TRP A 440 19.53 5.89 18.43
N THR A 441 19.03 5.98 17.22
CA THR A 441 18.21 4.98 16.56
C THR A 441 19.08 4.22 15.56
N ILE A 442 19.04 2.90 15.62
CA ILE A 442 19.66 2.02 14.63
C ILE A 442 18.55 1.35 13.83
N ALA A 443 18.58 1.54 12.51
CA ALA A 443 17.60 0.98 11.60
C ALA A 443 18.27 0.37 10.36
N SER A 444 17.59 -0.55 9.69
CA SER A 444 18.16 -1.32 8.59
C SER A 444 17.25 -1.49 7.37
N ALA A 445 17.85 -1.60 6.19
CA ALA A 445 17.18 -1.92 4.93
C ALA A 445 17.97 -3.01 4.17
N GLU A 446 17.26 -3.94 3.55
CA GLU A 446 17.84 -5.09 2.84
C GLU A 446 17.55 -5.02 1.35
N PHE A 447 18.47 -5.49 0.51
CA PHE A 447 18.34 -5.51 -0.94
C PHE A 447 18.77 -6.86 -1.52
N ASN A 448 18.04 -7.33 -2.52
CA ASN A 448 18.48 -8.42 -3.40
C ASN A 448 19.35 -7.84 -4.52
N LEU A 449 20.48 -8.46 -4.81
CA LEU A 449 21.44 -7.98 -5.82
C LEU A 449 21.11 -8.40 -7.25
N THR A 450 20.02 -9.14 -7.49
CA THR A 450 19.61 -9.60 -8.85
C THR A 450 19.49 -8.44 -9.84
N ASP A 451 19.00 -7.28 -9.38
CA ASP A 451 18.81 -6.09 -10.20
C ASP A 451 19.86 -5.00 -9.93
N ALA A 452 20.92 -5.29 -9.18
CA ALA A 452 21.93 -4.28 -8.83
C ALA A 452 22.84 -3.95 -10.02
N TYR A 453 23.13 -2.67 -10.23
CA TYR A 453 24.15 -2.24 -11.18
C TYR A 453 25.49 -2.16 -10.46
N ILE A 454 26.34 -3.16 -10.71
CA ILE A 454 27.68 -3.28 -10.14
C ILE A 454 28.69 -2.83 -11.19
N GLU A 455 29.43 -1.75 -10.90
CA GLU A 455 30.48 -1.24 -11.78
C GLU A 455 31.85 -1.37 -11.09
N LYS A 456 32.79 -2.07 -11.74
CA LYS A 456 34.14 -2.32 -11.22
C LYS A 456 34.12 -2.88 -9.79
N ASP A 457 33.27 -3.89 -9.58
CA ASP A 457 33.03 -4.54 -8.28
C ASP A 457 32.55 -3.59 -7.18
N THR A 458 31.84 -2.52 -7.53
CA THR A 458 31.35 -1.51 -6.58
C THR A 458 29.83 -1.49 -6.55
N LEU A 459 29.24 -1.63 -5.36
CA LEU A 459 27.85 -1.24 -5.10
C LEU A 459 27.81 0.23 -4.72
N ASN A 460 26.84 0.95 -5.29
CA ASN A 460 26.63 2.35 -5.03
C ASN A 460 25.27 2.55 -4.36
N PHE A 461 25.27 3.31 -3.28
CA PHE A 461 24.11 3.58 -2.47
C PHE A 461 23.89 5.07 -2.33
N VAL A 462 22.67 5.43 -1.94
CA VAL A 462 22.28 6.80 -1.64
C VAL A 462 21.33 6.82 -0.44
N ILE A 463 21.56 7.71 0.51
CA ILE A 463 20.62 8.04 1.57
C ILE A 463 19.72 9.16 1.06
N SER A 464 18.40 8.98 1.18
CA SER A 464 17.43 10.03 0.86
C SER A 464 16.59 10.40 2.09
N ALA A 465 16.50 11.70 2.32
CA ALA A 465 15.74 12.36 3.35
C ALA A 465 15.10 13.62 2.73
N SER A 466 13.98 13.44 2.03
CA SER A 466 13.37 14.49 1.19
C SER A 466 12.94 15.75 1.94
N HIS A 467 12.63 15.64 3.24
CA HIS A 467 12.31 16.82 4.06
C HIS A 467 13.45 17.83 4.12
N LEU A 468 14.70 17.40 3.96
CA LEU A 468 15.88 18.28 4.00
C LEU A 468 16.01 19.20 2.77
N GLN A 469 15.19 19.03 1.72
CA GLN A 469 15.25 19.90 0.55
C GLN A 469 14.71 21.32 0.81
N ASN A 470 13.75 21.45 1.75
CA ASN A 470 12.95 22.66 1.92
C ASN A 470 12.92 23.18 3.36
N SER A 471 13.79 22.68 4.25
CA SER A 471 13.65 22.92 5.68
C SER A 471 15.00 22.95 6.40
N ASN A 472 15.07 23.63 7.55
CA ASN A 472 16.29 23.74 8.38
C ASN A 472 16.51 22.51 9.28
N TYR A 473 16.00 21.34 8.88
CA TYR A 473 16.21 20.11 9.62
C TYR A 473 17.59 19.55 9.28
N SER A 474 18.10 18.68 10.15
CA SER A 474 19.28 17.89 9.87
C SER A 474 19.20 16.57 10.59
N ILE A 475 19.83 15.54 10.05
CA ILE A 475 19.86 14.20 10.65
C ILE A 475 21.28 13.92 11.13
N PRO A 476 21.54 13.89 12.46
CA PRO A 476 22.82 13.44 12.98
C PRO A 476 23.03 11.96 12.65
N LEU A 477 24.09 11.63 11.91
CA LEU A 477 24.47 10.29 11.48
C LEU A 477 25.86 9.94 12.02
N ASP A 478 25.93 8.88 12.83
CA ASP A 478 27.14 8.33 13.44
C ASP A 478 27.87 7.42 12.44
N TRP A 479 27.26 6.28 12.10
CA TRP A 479 27.88 5.30 11.21
C TRP A 479 26.91 4.62 10.25
N ILE A 480 27.50 3.97 9.24
CA ILE A 480 26.85 3.09 8.27
C ILE A 480 27.50 1.70 8.33
N LYS A 481 26.70 0.64 8.46
CA LYS A 481 27.16 -0.76 8.32
C LYS A 481 26.54 -1.38 7.08
N ILE A 482 27.34 -2.16 6.36
CA ILE A 482 26.91 -2.87 5.16
C ILE A 482 27.28 -4.35 5.31
N TYR A 483 26.27 -5.21 5.42
CA TYR A 483 26.42 -6.66 5.52
C TYR A 483 26.19 -7.26 4.13
N MET A 484 27.11 -8.09 3.67
CA MET A 484 26.98 -8.83 2.42
C MET A 484 26.75 -10.30 2.73
N GLU A 485 25.67 -10.86 2.19
CA GLU A 485 25.21 -12.23 2.45
C GLU A 485 25.14 -13.04 1.16
N LYS A 486 25.44 -14.33 1.28
CA LYS A 486 25.38 -15.28 0.15
C LYS A 486 23.96 -15.69 -0.18
#